data_AF-A0A2W0B445-F1
#
_entry.id   AF-A0A2W0B445-F1
#
_cell.length_a   1.000
_cell.length_b   1.000
_cell.length_c   1.000
_cell.angle_alpha   90.00
_cell.angle_beta   90.00
_cell.angle_gamma   90.00
#
_symmetry.space_group_name_H-M   'P 1'
#
loop_
_entity.id
_entity.type
_entity.pdbx_description
1 polymer ?
#
loop_
_entity_poly.entity_id
_entity_poly.type
_entity_poly.pdbx_seq_one_letter_code
_entity_poly.pdbx_strand_id
1 'polypeptide(L)' 'MCPECDTDLDIEEDDIEEGDVVSCAECGSDFEVITANPLELKKVNEEEEDEEEEDEEEEEEESDY' A
#
# COMPACT_ATOMS: atom_id res chain seq x y z
N MET A 1 -6.13 6.20 -12.26
CA MET A 1 -6.28 7.19 -11.16
C MET A 1 -5.34 6.83 -10.03
N CYS A 2 -4.69 7.82 -9.43
CA CYS A 2 -3.75 7.66 -8.32
C CYS A 2 -4.51 7.31 -7.04
N PRO A 3 -4.15 6.25 -6.30
CA PRO A 3 -4.85 5.87 -5.08
C PRO A 3 -4.66 6.88 -3.92
N GLU A 4 -3.63 7.73 -3.96
CA GLU A 4 -3.36 8.70 -2.88
C GLU A 4 -4.02 10.07 -3.10
N CYS A 5 -4.05 10.54 -4.34
CA CYS A 5 -4.53 11.90 -4.66
C CYS A 5 -5.71 11.94 -5.63
N ASP A 6 -6.19 10.78 -6.07
CA ASP A 6 -7.30 10.60 -7.02
C ASP A 6 -7.07 11.30 -8.38
N THR A 7 -5.85 11.73 -8.67
CA THR A 7 -5.52 12.34 -9.97
C THR A 7 -5.33 11.29 -11.05
N ASP A 8 -5.62 11.61 -12.30
CA ASP A 8 -5.22 10.77 -13.44
C ASP A 8 -3.69 10.61 -13.46
N LEU A 9 -3.24 9.35 -13.40
CA LEU A 9 -1.84 9.01 -13.60
C LEU A 9 -1.65 8.81 -15.11
N ASP A 10 -0.70 9.54 -15.69
CA ASP A 10 -0.34 9.40 -17.11
C ASP A 10 0.61 8.19 -17.27
N ILE A 11 0.05 6.99 -17.12
CA ILE A 11 0.75 5.69 -17.22
C ILE A 11 0.06 4.83 -18.29
N GLU A 12 0.85 4.20 -19.15
CA GLU A 12 0.37 3.32 -20.20
C GLU A 12 0.28 1.89 -19.66
N GLU A 13 -0.95 1.40 -19.44
CA GLU A 13 -1.23 0.06 -18.88
C GLU A 13 -0.62 -1.11 -19.70
N ASP A 14 -0.34 -0.89 -20.99
CA ASP A 14 0.28 -1.89 -21.88
C ASP A 14 1.81 -1.93 -21.77
N ASP A 15 2.44 -0.90 -21.18
CA ASP A 15 3.91 -0.78 -21.06
C ASP A 15 4.42 -1.13 -19.65
N ILE A 16 3.52 -1.16 -18.66
CA ILE A 16 3.84 -1.50 -17.27
C ILE A 16 3.75 -3.01 -17.01
N GLU A 17 4.75 -3.54 -16.31
CA GLU A 17 4.82 -4.95 -15.90
C GLU A 17 4.70 -5.09 -14.38
N GLU A 18 4.35 -6.30 -13.91
CA GLU A 18 4.36 -6.61 -12.48
C GLU A 18 5.78 -6.41 -11.89
N GLY A 19 5.87 -5.60 -10.84
CA GLY A 19 7.11 -5.17 -10.19
C GLY A 19 7.68 -3.83 -10.68
N ASP A 20 7.05 -3.17 -11.66
CA ASP A 20 7.48 -1.83 -12.08
C ASP A 20 7.16 -0.76 -11.03
N VAL A 21 8.03 0.25 -10.92
CA VAL A 21 7.84 1.39 -10.01
C VAL A 21 7.42 2.62 -10.81
N VAL A 22 6.25 3.18 -10.47
CA VAL A 22 5.65 4.36 -11.06
C VAL A 22 5.55 5.49 -10.04
N SER A 23 5.99 6.69 -10.42
CA SER A 23 5.93 7.87 -9.56
C SER A 23 4.79 8.79 -9.99
N CYS A 24 3.93 9.20 -9.06
CA CYS A 24 2.90 10.18 -9.35
C CYS A 24 3.51 11.59 -9.44
N ALA A 25 3.39 12.25 -10.61
CA ALA A 25 3.89 13.61 -10.81
C ALA A 25 3.15 14.69 -9.98
N GLU A 26 1.94 14.38 -9.50
CA GLU A 26 1.06 15.33 -8.83
C GLU A 26 1.27 15.33 -7.30
N CYS A 27 1.31 14.15 -6.67
CA CYS A 27 1.57 14.03 -5.24
C CYS A 27 3.02 13.67 -4.90
N GLY A 28 3.81 13.23 -5.88
CA GLY A 28 5.20 12.81 -5.68
C GLY A 28 5.36 11.47 -4.95
N SER A 29 4.30 10.66 -4.84
CA SER A 29 4.38 9.33 -4.24
C SER A 29 4.82 8.30 -5.26
N ASP A 30 5.68 7.37 -4.83
CA ASP A 30 6.12 6.23 -5.61
C ASP A 30 5.24 5.01 -5.31
N PHE A 31 4.89 4.26 -6.35
CA PHE A 31 4.06 3.07 -6.27
C PHE A 31 4.66 1.93 -7.08
N GLU A 32 4.56 0.70 -6.59
CA GLU A 32 4.94 -0.52 -7.28
C GLU A 32 3.71 -1.19 -7.88
N VAL A 33 3.83 -1.66 -9.12
CA VAL A 33 2.79 -2.39 -9.85
C VAL A 33 2.73 -3.81 -9.33
N ILE A 34 1.65 -4.15 -8.63
CA ILE A 34 1.45 -5.50 -8.09
C ILE A 34 0.73 -6.38 -9.12
N THR A 35 -0.12 -5.77 -9.95
CA THR A 35 -0.85 -6.43 -11.03
C THR A 35 -1.08 -5.44 -12.16
N ALA A 36 -0.78 -5.82 -13.40
CA ALA A 36 -0.95 -4.94 -14.55
C ALA A 36 -2.38 -4.93 -15.11
N ASN A 37 -3.17 -5.98 -14.88
CA ASN A 37 -4.55 -6.07 -15.38
C ASN A 37 -5.45 -6.98 -14.52
N PRO A 38 -6.33 -6.42 -13.66
CA PRO A 38 -6.56 -4.99 -13.42
C PRO A 38 -5.34 -4.31 -12.79
N LEU A 39 -5.14 -3.03 -13.11
CA LEU A 39 -4.01 -2.27 -12.58
C LEU A 39 -4.13 -2.07 -11.06
N GLU A 40 -3.24 -2.71 -10.30
CA GLU A 40 -3.11 -2.57 -8.85
C GLU A 40 -1.72 -2.01 -8.49
N LEU A 41 -1.70 -0.98 -7.67
CA LEU A 41 -0.51 -0.23 -7.26
C LEU A 41 -0.38 -0.24 -5.73
N LYS A 42 0.77 -0.65 -5.19
CA LYS A 42 1.11 -0.53 -3.75
C LYS A 42 2.05 0.64 -3.56
N LYS A 43 1.84 1.47 -2.54
CA LYS A 43 2.75 2.59 -2.24
C LYS A 43 4.12 2.04 -1.82
N VAL A 44 5.19 2.52 -2.44
CA VAL A 44 6.57 2.24 -2.05
C VAL A 44 6.90 3.12 -0.85
N ASN A 45 6.33 2.81 0.31
CA ASN A 45 6.87 3.33 1.56
C ASN A 45 8.06 2.44 1.93
N GLU A 46 9.19 3.00 2.36
CA GLU A 46 10.43 2.27 2.73
C GLU A 46 10.26 1.32 3.94
N GLU A 47 9.04 1.10 4.40
CA GLU A 47 8.71 0.47 5.66
C GLU A 47 7.68 -0.63 5.39
N GLU A 48 8.17 -1.87 5.34
CA GLU A 48 7.39 -3.08 5.52
C GLU A 48 6.73 -3.05 6.90
N GLU A 49 5.63 -2.33 7.04
CA GLU A 49 4.70 -2.41 8.17
C GLU A 49 3.35 -2.90 7.63
N ASP A 50 3.37 -4.10 7.05
CA ASP A 50 2.17 -4.94 6.90
C ASP A 50 1.66 -5.24 8.33
N GLU A 51 0.55 -4.57 8.69
CA GLU A 51 -0.62 -5.11 9.40
C GLU A 51 -0.41 -6.42 10.22
N GLU A 52 -0.10 -6.28 11.51
CA GLU A 52 -0.52 -7.26 12.53
C GLU A 52 -1.27 -6.51 13.64
N GLU A 53 -2.55 -6.19 13.38
CA GLU A 53 -3.54 -5.95 14.43
C GLU A 53 -4.18 -7.29 14.86
N GLU A 54 -3.54 -8.08 15.73
CA GLU A 54 -4.15 -9.14 16.58
C GLU A 54 -3.20 -9.26 17.79
N ASP A 55 -3.53 -9.10 19.08
CA ASP A 55 -4.70 -9.50 19.83
C ASP A 55 -4.69 -8.79 21.20
N GLU A 56 -5.79 -8.14 21.58
CA GLU A 56 -6.07 -7.73 22.95
C GLU A 56 -6.53 -8.97 23.75
N GLU A 57 -5.63 -9.91 24.06
CA GLU A 57 -5.99 -11.01 24.98
C GLU A 57 -5.91 -10.54 26.44
N GLU A 58 -7.11 -10.39 27.01
CA GLU A 58 -7.42 -10.29 28.43
C GLU A 58 -6.67 -11.37 29.24
N GLU A 59 -5.75 -10.98 30.13
CA GLU A 59 -5.38 -11.83 31.27
C GLU A 59 -5.82 -11.17 32.58
N GLU A 60 -7.00 -11.63 33.01
CA GLU A 60 -7.52 -11.54 34.37
C GLU A 60 -6.48 -12.08 35.38
N GLU A 61 -6.00 -11.25 36.31
CA GLU A 61 -5.42 -11.76 37.57
C GLU A 61 -5.98 -10.92 38.74
N GLU A 62 -7.18 -11.35 39.17
CA GLU A 62 -7.65 -11.19 40.54
C GLU A 62 -6.52 -11.59 41.51
N SER A 63 -5.99 -10.65 42.30
CA SER A 63 -5.31 -11.02 43.54
C SER A 63 -5.77 -10.15 44.71
N ASP A 64 -6.51 -10.82 45.57
CA ASP A 64 -7.01 -10.46 46.89
C ASP A 64 -5.89 -9.94 47.80
N TYR A 65 -6.00 -8.69 48.30
CA TYR A 65 -5.36 -8.25 49.55
C TYR A 65 -6.08 -7.06 50.22
#